data_AF-A0A7C1QQL8-F1
#
_entry.id   AF-A0A7C1QQL8-F1
#
_cell.length_a   1.000
_cell.length_b   1.000
_cell.length_c   1.000
_cell.angle_alpha   90.00
_cell.angle_beta   90.00
_cell.angle_gamma   90.00
#
_symmetry.space_group_name_H-M   'P 1'
#
loop_
_entity.id
_entity.type
_entity.pdbx_description
1 polymer ?
#
loop_
_entity_poly.entity_id
_entity_poly.type
_entity_poly.pdbx_seq_one_letter_code
_entity_poly.pdbx_strand_id
1 'polypeptide(L)'
;MSEFGYKYKDPEIGIFYSRLHPKNLQKTDNLRGEQYAQILNESVDKDYEQFLREYNSITDPFMHELRVHIFRRDEYFNKGKSTSSLNEKKEFYLIAYRENLILEKYFSHSIEKSVYHWHKDISKELEAFADKSRPYESPVSANLFTSFSEKSIWVSIFALIFFLVLTNLFLPLIKKQNRVTNL
;
A
#
# COMPACT_ATOMS: atom_id res chain seq x y z
N MET A 1 -14.98 14.33 2.60
CA MET A 1 -14.49 13.00 2.17
C MET A 1 -13.11 12.79 2.79
N SER A 2 -12.97 11.85 3.74
CA SER A 2 -11.65 11.42 4.20
C SER A 2 -11.26 10.18 3.41
N GLU A 3 -10.47 10.35 2.36
CA GLU A 3 -9.82 9.23 1.69
C GLU A 3 -8.62 8.82 2.54
N PHE A 4 -8.63 7.60 3.07
CA PHE A 4 -7.45 7.02 3.73
C PHE A 4 -6.44 6.47 2.71
N GLY A 5 -6.72 6.62 1.41
CA GLY A 5 -5.86 6.26 0.30
C GLY A 5 -6.38 6.80 -1.03
N TYR A 6 -5.46 7.06 -1.96
CA TYR A 6 -5.69 7.60 -3.28
C TYR A 6 -5.48 6.51 -4.33
N LYS A 7 -6.39 6.45 -5.31
CA LYS A 7 -6.28 5.58 -6.47
C LYS A 7 -5.58 6.31 -7.61
N TYR A 8 -4.47 5.76 -8.06
CA TYR A 8 -3.72 6.27 -9.21
C TYR A 8 -4.11 5.47 -10.44
N LYS A 9 -4.44 6.18 -11.51
CA LYS A 9 -4.65 5.61 -12.85
C LYS A 9 -3.58 6.19 -13.75
N ASP A 10 -2.60 5.37 -14.08
CA ASP A 10 -1.45 5.77 -14.87
C ASP A 10 -1.46 5.01 -16.21
N PRO A 11 -1.43 5.68 -17.37
CA PRO A 11 -1.46 5.03 -18.68
C PRO A 11 -0.32 4.03 -18.90
N GLU A 12 0.84 4.26 -18.28
CA GLU A 12 2.06 3.48 -18.49
C GLU A 12 2.22 2.37 -17.45
N ILE A 13 1.48 2.39 -16.35
CA ILE A 13 1.61 1.42 -15.25
C ILE A 13 0.33 0.61 -15.09
N GLY A 14 -0.83 1.24 -15.20
CA GLY A 14 -2.13 0.69 -14.81
C GLY A 14 -2.63 1.37 -13.54
N ILE A 15 -3.07 0.58 -12.57
CA ILE A 15 -3.64 1.08 -11.31
C ILE A 15 -2.70 0.79 -10.15
N PHE A 16 -2.48 1.77 -9.27
CA PHE A 16 -1.89 1.54 -7.97
C PHE A 16 -2.53 2.44 -6.91
N TYR A 17 -2.24 2.17 -5.65
CA TYR A 17 -2.82 2.88 -4.51
C TYR A 17 -1.72 3.46 -3.63
N SER A 18 -1.96 4.61 -3.03
CA SER A 18 -1.05 5.21 -2.06
C SER A 18 -1.83 5.96 -0.99
N ARG A 19 -1.32 5.99 0.24
CA ARG A 19 -1.85 6.84 1.33
C ARG A 19 -1.59 8.32 1.07
N LEU A 20 -0.66 8.64 0.17
CA LEU A 20 -0.28 10.01 -0.14
C LEU A 20 -1.00 10.48 -1.40
N HIS A 21 -1.46 11.73 -1.32
CA HIS A 21 -2.06 12.40 -2.48
C HIS A 21 -1.01 12.55 -3.60
N PRO A 22 -1.36 12.44 -4.89
CA PRO A 22 -0.41 12.52 -6.02
C PRO A 22 0.58 13.69 -5.94
N LYS A 23 0.06 14.90 -5.67
CA LYS A 23 0.88 16.10 -5.50
C LYS A 23 1.83 16.04 -4.29
N ASN A 24 1.46 15.32 -3.24
CA ASN A 24 2.27 15.21 -2.03
C ASN A 24 3.35 14.14 -2.18
N LEU A 25 3.08 13.06 -2.91
CA LEU A 25 4.03 11.97 -3.06
C LEU A 25 5.31 12.42 -3.78
N GLN A 26 5.18 13.05 -4.96
CA GLN A 26 6.33 13.63 -5.66
C GLN A 26 6.97 14.80 -4.90
N LYS A 27 6.17 15.63 -4.21
CA LYS A 27 6.72 16.72 -3.40
C LYS A 27 7.57 16.19 -2.25
N THR A 28 7.14 15.12 -1.59
CA THR A 28 7.88 14.46 -0.51
C THR A 28 9.17 13.85 -1.04
N ASP A 29 9.12 13.16 -2.17
CA ASP A 29 10.31 12.61 -2.84
C ASP A 29 11.30 13.72 -3.22
N ASN A 30 10.84 14.81 -3.82
CA ASN A 30 11.71 15.93 -4.18
C ASN A 30 12.35 16.60 -2.95
N LEU A 31 11.63 16.68 -1.83
CA LEU A 31 12.10 17.37 -0.62
C LEU A 31 13.03 16.50 0.25
N ARG A 32 12.73 15.20 0.36
CA ARG A 32 13.37 14.29 1.32
C ARG A 32 13.99 13.06 0.66
N GLY A 33 13.98 12.98 -0.68
CA GLY A 33 14.40 11.80 -1.43
C GLY A 33 15.79 11.32 -1.06
N GLU A 34 16.74 12.25 -0.91
CA GLU A 34 18.11 11.94 -0.45
C GLU A 34 18.15 11.33 0.95
N GLN A 35 17.37 11.87 1.90
CA GLN A 35 17.31 11.35 3.26
C GLN A 35 16.76 9.92 3.26
N TYR A 36 15.71 9.68 2.47
CA TYR A 36 15.12 8.36 2.33
C TYR A 36 16.05 7.37 1.61
N ALA A 37 16.79 7.82 0.59
CA ALA A 37 17.82 7.01 -0.05
C ALA A 37 18.92 6.59 0.93
N GLN A 38 19.37 7.51 1.78
CA GLN A 38 20.36 7.22 2.82
C GLN A 38 19.83 6.18 3.82
N ILE A 39 18.60 6.33 4.30
CA ILE A 39 17.96 5.34 5.19
C ILE A 39 17.92 3.96 4.54
N LEU A 40 17.57 3.89 3.25
CA LEU A 40 17.56 2.63 2.50
C LEU A 40 18.96 2.01 2.39
N ASN A 41 19.98 2.83 2.11
CA ASN A 41 21.37 2.39 1.97
C ASN A 41 21.94 1.87 3.30
N GLU A 42 21.57 2.47 4.42
CA GLU A 42 21.98 2.04 5.76
C GLU A 42 21.20 0.81 6.25
N SER A 43 20.05 0.51 5.63
CA SER A 43 19.14 -0.56 6.04
C SER A 43 19.18 -1.81 5.16
N VAL A 44 20.22 -1.97 4.33
CA VAL A 44 20.33 -3.08 3.37
C VAL A 44 20.28 -4.45 4.04
N ASP A 45 20.98 -4.60 5.16
CA ASP A 45 21.07 -5.84 5.92
C ASP A 45 19.94 -6.01 6.95
N LYS A 46 19.01 -5.04 7.00
CA LYS A 46 17.93 -5.04 7.98
C LYS A 46 16.80 -5.97 7.52
N ASP A 47 16.26 -6.72 8.46
CA ASP A 47 15.07 -7.53 8.25
C ASP A 47 13.89 -6.66 7.76
N TYR A 48 13.18 -7.15 6.75
CA TYR A 48 12.08 -6.42 6.11
C TYR A 48 10.96 -6.09 7.11
N GLU A 49 10.56 -7.05 7.93
CA GLU A 49 9.50 -6.84 8.92
C GLU A 49 9.93 -5.85 10.01
N GLN A 50 11.21 -5.90 10.42
CA GLN A 50 11.77 -4.90 11.33
C GLN A 50 11.77 -3.50 10.70
N PHE A 51 12.12 -3.38 9.43
CA PHE A 51 12.08 -2.11 8.72
C PHE A 51 10.65 -1.54 8.70
N LEU A 52 9.64 -2.36 8.39
CA LEU A 52 8.24 -1.91 8.33
C LEU A 52 7.64 -1.57 9.71
N ARG A 53 8.17 -2.14 10.81
CA ARG A 53 7.76 -1.72 12.16
C ARG A 53 8.27 -0.33 12.50
N GLU A 54 9.49 -0.01 12.10
CA GLU A 54 10.10 1.30 12.32
C GLU A 54 9.47 2.37 11.42
N TYR A 55 9.38 2.09 10.11
CA TYR A 55 8.75 2.93 9.12
C TYR A 55 7.38 2.36 8.76
N ASN A 56 6.45 2.48 9.70
CA ASN A 56 5.10 1.95 9.52
C ASN A 56 4.21 2.90 8.68
N SER A 57 3.14 2.33 8.15
CA SER A 57 2.23 3.02 7.23
C SER A 57 1.46 4.22 7.82
N ILE A 58 1.51 4.43 9.14
CA ILE A 58 0.83 5.53 9.83
C ILE A 58 1.81 6.69 10.05
N THR A 59 3.00 6.40 10.58
CA THR A 59 3.97 7.43 10.97
C THR A 59 4.89 7.84 9.84
N ASP A 60 5.22 6.93 8.91
CA ASP A 60 5.99 7.22 7.71
C ASP A 60 5.42 6.49 6.49
N PRO A 61 4.25 6.93 5.98
CA PRO A 61 3.60 6.29 4.84
C PRO A 61 4.45 6.31 3.57
N PHE A 62 5.31 7.33 3.38
CA PHE A 62 6.17 7.41 2.20
C PHE A 62 7.22 6.31 2.22
N MET A 63 8.01 6.21 3.30
CA MET A 63 9.06 5.21 3.43
C MET A 63 8.49 3.79 3.45
N HIS A 64 7.34 3.61 4.11
CA HIS A 64 6.62 2.34 4.11
C HIS A 64 6.27 1.88 2.70
N GLU A 65 5.59 2.73 1.92
CA GLU A 65 5.16 2.38 0.56
C GLU A 65 6.34 2.18 -0.39
N LEU A 66 7.36 3.05 -0.31
CA LEU A 66 8.61 2.90 -1.04
C LEU A 66 9.24 1.52 -0.81
N ARG A 67 9.38 1.11 0.46
CA ARG A 67 9.99 -0.18 0.80
C ARG A 67 9.16 -1.37 0.32
N VAL A 68 7.83 -1.28 0.40
CA VAL A 68 6.94 -2.35 -0.08
C VAL A 68 7.02 -2.50 -1.60
N HIS A 69 7.06 -1.39 -2.35
CA HIS A 69 7.25 -1.43 -3.80
C HIS A 69 8.60 -2.03 -4.20
N ILE A 70 9.70 -1.64 -3.52
CA ILE A 70 11.03 -2.23 -3.73
C ILE A 70 11.02 -3.74 -3.47
N PHE A 71 10.48 -4.15 -2.31
CA PHE A 71 10.43 -5.56 -1.93
C PHE A 71 9.64 -6.38 -2.96
N ARG A 72 8.46 -5.88 -3.36
CA ARG A 72 7.64 -6.57 -4.35
C ARG A 72 8.33 -6.65 -5.71
N ARG A 73 8.97 -5.58 -6.19
CA ARG A 73 9.76 -5.61 -7.43
C ARG A 73 10.82 -6.71 -7.38
N ASP A 74 11.64 -6.72 -6.33
CA ASP A 74 12.79 -7.60 -6.21
C ASP A 74 12.36 -9.08 -6.02
N GLU A 75 11.32 -9.32 -5.22
CA GLU A 75 10.73 -10.65 -5.04
C GLU A 75 10.23 -11.25 -6.35
N TYR A 76 9.47 -10.48 -7.14
CA TYR A 76 8.94 -10.98 -8.41
C TYR A 76 10.04 -11.11 -9.47
N PHE A 77 11.04 -10.23 -9.46
CA PHE A 77 12.21 -10.40 -10.33
C PHE A 77 12.96 -11.70 -10.02
N ASN A 78 13.18 -12.00 -8.74
CA ASN A 78 13.83 -13.23 -8.30
C ASN A 78 13.00 -14.47 -8.65
N LYS A 79 11.67 -14.43 -8.44
CA LYS A 79 10.76 -15.52 -8.86
C LYS A 79 10.80 -15.77 -10.37
N GLY A 80 10.88 -14.72 -11.17
CA GLY A 80 11.04 -14.85 -12.62
C GLY A 80 12.39 -15.42 -13.03
N LYS A 81 13.46 -15.19 -12.25
CA LYS A 81 14.77 -15.85 -12.47
C LYS A 81 14.75 -17.33 -12.09
N SER A 82 14.03 -17.71 -11.04
CA SER A 82 14.03 -19.08 -10.51
C SER A 82 13.03 -20.01 -11.19
N THR A 83 11.96 -19.49 -11.80
CA THR A 83 10.95 -20.34 -12.47
C THR A 83 11.45 -20.88 -13.81
N SER A 84 11.14 -22.14 -14.09
CA SER A 84 11.39 -22.78 -15.39
C SER A 84 10.22 -22.60 -16.36
N SER A 85 9.04 -22.21 -15.87
CA SER A 85 7.85 -22.00 -16.70
C SER A 85 7.93 -20.66 -17.43
N LEU A 86 7.90 -20.69 -18.76
CA LEU A 86 7.95 -19.46 -19.57
C LEU A 86 6.76 -18.53 -19.31
N ASN A 87 5.58 -19.09 -19.04
CA ASN A 87 4.38 -18.30 -18.79
C ASN A 87 4.45 -17.59 -17.44
N GLU A 88 4.85 -18.30 -16.38
CA GLU A 88 5.04 -17.69 -15.05
C GLU A 88 6.17 -16.66 -15.07
N LYS A 89 7.26 -16.95 -15.80
CA LYS A 89 8.37 -16.01 -15.96
C LYS A 89 7.92 -14.68 -16.55
N LYS A 90 7.12 -14.72 -17.62
CA LYS A 90 6.54 -13.52 -18.25
C LYS A 90 5.66 -12.74 -17.27
N GLU A 91 4.85 -13.44 -16.47
CA GLU A 91 3.98 -12.81 -15.48
C GLU A 91 4.78 -12.13 -14.37
N PHE A 92 5.75 -12.84 -13.79
CA PHE A 92 6.59 -12.29 -12.72
C PHE A 92 7.43 -11.10 -13.19
N TYR A 93 7.95 -11.17 -14.41
CA TYR A 93 8.68 -10.05 -15.02
C TYR A 93 7.78 -8.87 -15.35
N LEU A 94 6.54 -9.10 -15.79
CA LEU A 94 5.57 -8.02 -15.96
C LEU A 94 5.31 -7.31 -14.63
N ILE A 95 5.10 -8.05 -13.54
CA ILE A 95 4.87 -7.48 -12.20
C ILE A 95 6.08 -6.65 -11.76
N ALA A 96 7.29 -7.23 -11.84
CA ALA A 96 8.51 -6.53 -11.45
C ALA A 96 8.75 -5.26 -12.29
N TYR A 97 8.49 -5.32 -13.59
CA TYR A 97 8.60 -4.17 -14.48
C TYR A 97 7.62 -3.05 -14.10
N ARG A 98 6.34 -3.37 -13.86
CA ARG A 98 5.33 -2.35 -13.49
C ARG A 98 5.61 -1.74 -12.12
N GLU A 99 6.06 -2.53 -11.15
CA GLU A 99 6.49 -2.03 -9.85
C GLU A 99 7.72 -1.10 -9.98
N ASN A 100 8.67 -1.43 -10.86
CA ASN A 100 9.79 -0.55 -11.14
C ASN A 100 9.36 0.78 -11.79
N LEU A 101 8.37 0.77 -12.68
CA LEU A 101 7.82 2.01 -13.24
C LEU A 101 7.16 2.90 -12.19
N ILE A 102 6.50 2.31 -11.17
CA ILE A 102 5.98 3.07 -10.02
C ILE A 102 7.14 3.75 -9.30
N LEU A 103 8.18 2.99 -8.97
CA LEU A 103 9.38 3.49 -8.30
C LEU A 103 10.06 4.63 -9.09
N GLU A 104 10.27 4.45 -10.39
CA GLU A 104 10.93 5.45 -11.25
C GLU A 104 10.10 6.72 -11.45
N LYS A 105 8.76 6.65 -11.48
CA LYS A 105 7.90 7.79 -11.78
C LYS A 105 7.45 8.57 -10.55
N TYR A 106 7.32 7.88 -9.42
CA TYR A 106 6.68 8.41 -8.21
C TYR A 106 7.64 8.51 -7.02
N PHE A 107 8.73 7.74 -7.00
CA PHE A 107 9.75 7.73 -5.95
C PHE A 107 11.16 7.97 -6.52
N SER A 108 11.24 8.79 -7.57
CA SER A 108 12.41 8.89 -8.45
C SER A 108 13.69 9.27 -7.71
N HIS A 109 13.66 10.30 -6.87
CA HIS A 109 14.83 10.83 -6.19
C HIS A 109 15.32 9.89 -5.09
N SER A 110 14.39 9.28 -4.34
CA SER A 110 14.72 8.24 -3.38
C SER A 110 15.38 7.04 -4.02
N ILE A 111 14.85 6.57 -5.16
CA ILE A 111 15.36 5.37 -5.81
C ILE A 111 16.70 5.62 -6.49
N GLU A 112 16.83 6.71 -7.25
CA GLU A 112 18.04 7.05 -8.02
C GLU A 112 19.30 7.11 -7.14
N LYS A 113 19.16 7.57 -5.90
CA LYS A 113 20.28 7.72 -4.95
C LYS A 113 20.43 6.53 -4.00
N SER A 114 19.56 5.52 -4.12
CA SER A 114 19.61 4.33 -3.30
C SER A 114 20.36 3.19 -4.01
N VAL A 115 20.84 2.23 -3.23
CA VAL A 115 21.38 0.95 -3.75
C VAL A 115 20.34 0.12 -4.49
N TYR A 116 19.04 0.44 -4.35
CA TYR A 116 17.94 -0.25 -5.01
C TYR A 116 17.65 0.28 -6.42
N HIS A 117 18.44 1.23 -6.92
CA HIS A 117 18.35 1.68 -8.30
C HIS A 117 18.66 0.54 -9.27
N TRP A 118 17.77 0.28 -10.22
CA TRP A 118 18.02 -0.68 -11.30
C TRP A 118 18.74 0.01 -12.46
N HIS A 119 19.83 -0.59 -12.93
CA HIS A 119 20.49 -0.14 -14.15
C HIS A 119 19.54 -0.30 -15.35
N LYS A 120 19.63 0.64 -16.30
CA LYS A 120 18.75 0.73 -17.48
C LYS A 120 18.70 -0.56 -18.31
N ASP A 121 19.73 -1.39 -18.24
CA ASP A 121 19.81 -2.65 -18.99
C ASP A 121 18.82 -3.70 -18.46
N ILE A 122 18.67 -3.81 -17.12
CA ILE A 122 17.71 -4.72 -16.49
C ILE A 122 16.27 -4.33 -16.86
N SER A 123 15.97 -3.03 -16.82
CA SER A 123 14.65 -2.51 -17.16
C SER A 123 14.30 -2.77 -18.63
N LYS A 124 15.25 -2.61 -19.55
CA LYS A 124 15.04 -2.88 -20.99
C LYS A 124 14.84 -4.35 -21.31
N GLU A 125 15.60 -5.24 -20.66
CA GLU A 125 15.42 -6.68 -20.82
C GLU A 125 14.03 -7.12 -20.36
N LEU A 126 13.59 -6.64 -19.20
CA LEU A 126 12.25 -6.93 -18.68
C LEU A 126 11.15 -6.34 -19.55
N GLU A 127 11.35 -5.12 -20.05
CA GLU A 127 10.42 -4.46 -20.97
C GLU A 127 10.21 -5.26 -22.26
N ALA A 128 11.27 -5.86 -22.81
CA ALA A 128 11.20 -6.69 -24.01
C ALA A 128 10.46 -8.01 -23.77
N PHE A 129 10.47 -8.52 -22.53
CA PHE A 129 9.79 -9.76 -22.15
C PHE A 129 8.35 -9.56 -21.65
N ALA A 130 8.01 -8.37 -21.18
CA ALA A 130 6.72 -8.07 -20.57
C ALA A 130 5.59 -7.95 -21.62
N ASP A 131 4.49 -8.66 -21.39
CA ASP A 131 3.26 -8.47 -22.17
C ASP A 131 2.53 -7.19 -21.70
N LYS A 132 2.83 -6.08 -22.38
CA LYS A 132 2.28 -4.75 -22.06
C LYS A 132 0.78 -4.62 -22.28
N SER A 133 0.14 -5.56 -22.99
CA SER A 133 -1.29 -5.53 -23.27
C SER A 133 -2.14 -5.90 -22.05
N ARG A 134 -1.54 -6.55 -21.06
CA ARG A 134 -2.25 -6.96 -19.84
C ARG A 134 -2.45 -5.77 -18.90
N PRO A 135 -3.68 -5.56 -18.40
CA PRO A 135 -3.92 -4.58 -17.36
C PRO A 135 -3.19 -5.03 -16.08
N TYR A 136 -2.66 -4.06 -15.36
CA TYR A 136 -1.96 -4.29 -14.11
C TYR A 136 -2.56 -3.43 -13.00
N GLU A 137 -2.79 -4.05 -11.85
CA GLU A 137 -3.20 -3.39 -10.63
C GLU A 137 -2.24 -3.82 -9.51
N SER A 138 -1.47 -2.87 -8.99
CA SER A 138 -0.59 -3.14 -7.86
C SER A 138 -1.44 -3.33 -6.60
N PRO A 139 -1.27 -4.45 -5.86
CA PRO A 139 -1.97 -4.67 -4.61
C PRO A 139 -1.37 -3.87 -3.45
N VAL A 140 -0.24 -3.20 -3.66
CA VAL A 140 0.39 -2.34 -2.65
C VAL A 140 -0.63 -1.28 -2.27
N SER A 141 -0.96 -1.23 -0.98
CA SER A 141 -1.96 -0.29 -0.44
C SER A 141 -3.38 -0.44 -1.02
N ALA A 142 -3.72 -1.54 -1.71
CA ALA A 142 -5.05 -1.75 -2.28
C ALA A 142 -6.15 -1.93 -1.22
N ASN A 143 -5.79 -2.40 -0.02
CA ASN A 143 -6.71 -2.53 1.12
C ASN A 143 -7.02 -1.19 1.82
N LEU A 144 -6.55 -0.07 1.29
CA LEU A 144 -6.92 1.24 1.82
C LEU A 144 -8.40 1.50 1.61
N PHE A 145 -9.05 2.04 2.64
CA PHE A 145 -10.40 2.59 2.51
C PHE A 145 -10.33 3.86 1.64
N THR A 146 -10.39 3.64 0.33
CA THR A 146 -10.32 4.69 -0.70
C THR A 146 -11.58 5.54 -0.77
N SER A 147 -12.65 5.17 -0.05
CA SER A 147 -13.78 6.07 0.19
C SER A 147 -14.54 5.71 1.47
N PHE A 148 -14.79 6.71 2.31
CA PHE A 148 -15.89 6.69 3.28
C PHE A 148 -16.92 7.74 2.84
N SER A 149 -18.15 7.30 2.61
CA SER A 149 -19.28 8.23 2.49
C SER A 149 -19.55 8.82 3.86
N GLU A 150 -19.50 10.15 3.99
CA GLU A 150 -19.80 10.87 5.24
C GLU A 150 -21.16 10.45 5.83
N LYS A 151 -22.14 10.18 4.94
CA LYS A 151 -23.46 9.66 5.33
C LYS A 151 -23.36 8.30 6.02
N SER A 152 -22.45 7.42 5.57
CA SER A 152 -22.27 6.09 6.16
C SER A 152 -21.67 6.15 7.57
N ILE A 153 -20.80 7.11 7.84
CA ILE A 153 -20.23 7.34 9.19
C ILE A 153 -21.31 7.89 10.11
N TRP A 154 -22.10 8.86 9.64
CA TRP A 154 -23.22 9.38 10.44
C TRP A 154 -24.24 8.28 10.76
N VAL A 155 -24.61 7.46 9.79
CA VAL A 155 -25.52 6.32 10.01
C VAL A 155 -24.96 5.33 11.04
N SER A 156 -23.67 4.99 10.98
CA SER A 156 -23.08 4.07 11.97
C SER A 156 -23.00 4.66 13.36
N ILE A 157 -22.68 5.96 13.49
CA ILE A 157 -22.72 6.68 14.77
C ILE A 157 -24.14 6.69 15.34
N PHE A 158 -25.15 7.04 14.53
CA PHE A 158 -26.54 7.02 14.98
C PHE A 158 -27.01 5.62 15.37
N ALA A 159 -26.62 4.58 14.62
CA ALA A 159 -26.93 3.19 14.96
C ALA A 159 -26.29 2.77 16.29
N LEU A 160 -25.03 3.14 16.55
CA LEU A 160 -24.34 2.87 17.81
C LEU A 160 -25.03 3.58 18.98
N ILE A 161 -25.37 4.87 18.84
CA ILE A 161 -26.08 5.64 19.86
C ILE A 161 -27.45 5.02 20.12
N PHE A 162 -28.19 4.68 19.07
CA PHE A 162 -29.49 4.03 19.19
C PHE A 162 -29.39 2.69 19.93
N PHE A 163 -28.37 1.88 19.61
CA PHE A 163 -28.11 0.62 20.30
C PHE A 163 -27.77 0.84 21.79
N LEU A 164 -26.98 1.86 22.13
CA LEU A 164 -26.68 2.23 23.51
C LEU A 164 -27.93 2.70 24.26
N VAL A 165 -28.80 3.48 23.62
CA VAL A 165 -30.07 3.92 24.21
C VAL A 165 -31.00 2.73 24.43
N LEU A 166 -31.13 1.84 23.44
CA LEU A 166 -31.93 0.61 23.58
C LEU A 166 -31.41 -0.24 24.73
N THR A 167 -30.11 -0.54 24.77
CA THR A 167 -29.54 -1.33 25.87
C THR A 167 -29.77 -0.65 27.22
N ASN A 168 -29.57 0.67 27.35
CA ASN A 168 -29.83 1.39 28.59
C ASN A 168 -31.32 1.39 29.02
N LEU A 169 -32.27 1.38 28.09
CA LEU A 169 -33.71 1.31 28.38
C LEU A 169 -34.18 -0.12 28.70
N PHE A 170 -33.64 -1.14 28.03
CA PHE A 170 -34.04 -2.53 28.20
C PHE A 170 -33.33 -3.25 29.36
N LEU A 171 -32.09 -2.88 29.68
CA LEU A 171 -31.36 -3.42 30.85
C LEU A 171 -32.13 -3.31 32.19
N PRO A 172 -32.73 -2.15 32.56
CA PRO A 172 -33.51 -2.04 33.79
C PRO A 172 -34.82 -2.83 33.75
N LEU A 173 -35.45 -3.00 32.58
CA LEU A 173 -36.67 -3.81 32.43
C LEU A 173 -36.38 -5.30 32.63
N ILE A 174 -35.28 -5.81 32.04
CA ILE A 174 -34.82 -7.20 32.22
C ILE A 174 -34.41 -7.45 33.68
N LYS A 175 -33.72 -6.49 34.32
CA LYS A 175 -33.33 -6.59 35.74
C LYS A 175 -34.54 -6.60 36.69
N LYS A 176 -35.61 -5.87 36.36
CA LYS A 176 -36.86 -5.85 37.15
C LYS A 176 -37.61 -7.17 37.02
N GLN A 177 -37.67 -7.76 35.84
CA GLN A 177 -38.34 -9.05 35.60
C GLN A 177 -37.64 -10.21 36.33
N ASN A 178 -36.31 -10.26 36.30
CA ASN A 178 -35.51 -11.29 37.01
C ASN A 178 -35.57 -11.18 38.55
N ARG A 179 -36.00 -10.04 39.10
CA ARG A 179 -36.19 -9.83 40.54
C ARG A 179 -37.55 -10.34 41.04
N VAL A 180 -38.53 -10.44 40.15
CA VAL A 180 -39.89 -10.94 40.45
C VAL A 180 -39.97 -12.46 40.37
N THR A 181 -39.11 -13.11 39.58
CA THR A 181 -39.07 -14.58 39.43
C THR A 181 -38.18 -15.31 40.45
N ASN A 182 -37.42 -14.58 41.28
CA ASN A 182 -36.54 -15.12 42.32
C ASN A 182 -37.08 -14.87 43.76
N LEU A 183 -38.38 -14.59 43.88
CA LEU A 183 -39.15 -14.54 45.13
C LEU A 183 -40.18 -15.68 45.10
#